data_AF-A0A0L8FLB1-F1
#
_entry.id   AF-A0A0L8FLB1-F1
#
_cell.length_a   1.000
_cell.length_b   1.000
_cell.length_c   1.000
_cell.angle_alpha   90.00
_cell.angle_beta   90.00
_cell.angle_gamma   90.00
#
_symmetry.space_group_name_H-M   'P 1'
#
loop_
_entity.id
_entity.type
_entity.pdbx_description
1 polymer ?
#
loop_
_entity_poly.entity_id
_entity_poly.type
_entity_poly.pdbx_seq_one_letter_code
_entity_poly.pdbx_strand_id
1 'polypeptide(L)'
;QLSTNQRLLTECHSNEREFANYLLDIGNVNISIEQSLGEFKIKLPNDLCLESGILSYLCDFVYADLENNFTNPVWLTNCTIVTPTNEVAQFVNDFVLTRIPSELKQIYRSSDTVDNETLYPIEFINKLTPSRVSTTYSQTEEKTMHNASEKFRCY
;
A
#
# COMPACT_ATOMS: atom_id res chain seq x y z
N GLN A 1 -6.15 4.92 -33.85
CA GLN A 1 -4.81 4.38 -33.56
C GLN A 1 -4.10 5.36 -32.64
N LEU A 2 -3.72 4.91 -31.44
CA LEU A 2 -2.91 5.64 -30.47
C LEU A 2 -1.45 5.58 -30.89
N SER A 3 -0.76 6.73 -30.87
CA SER A 3 0.61 6.84 -31.39
C SER A 3 1.65 7.26 -30.35
N THR A 4 1.24 7.90 -29.25
CA THR A 4 2.19 8.42 -28.25
C THR A 4 1.57 8.46 -26.86
N ASN A 5 2.29 7.90 -25.88
CA ASN A 5 1.93 8.01 -24.48
C ASN A 5 2.45 9.35 -23.94
N GLN A 6 1.54 10.23 -23.51
CA GLN A 6 1.89 11.58 -23.03
C GLN A 6 2.76 11.57 -21.77
N ARG A 7 2.81 10.46 -21.02
CA ARG A 7 3.69 10.29 -19.85
C ARG A 7 5.17 10.17 -20.23
N LEU A 8 5.47 9.90 -21.50
CA LEU A 8 6.85 9.80 -22.02
C LEU A 8 7.41 11.13 -22.54
N LEU A 9 6.68 12.25 -22.35
CA LEU A 9 7.12 13.56 -22.82
C LEU A 9 8.22 14.19 -21.94
N THR A 10 8.50 13.60 -20.77
CA THR A 10 9.62 13.92 -19.89
C THR A 10 10.76 12.91 -20.05
N GLU A 11 11.96 13.21 -19.55
CA GLU A 11 13.02 12.20 -19.44
C GLU A 11 12.49 10.98 -18.68
N CYS A 12 12.61 9.81 -19.31
CA CYS A 12 11.91 8.60 -18.90
C CYS A 12 12.89 7.44 -19.07
N HIS A 13 13.01 6.60 -18.04
CA HIS A 13 13.94 5.48 -18.05
C HIS A 13 13.48 4.41 -19.07
N SER A 14 14.40 3.54 -19.52
CA SER A 14 14.10 2.49 -20.53
C SER A 14 12.87 1.66 -20.17
N ASN A 15 12.74 1.28 -18.91
CA ASN A 15 11.69 0.38 -18.41
C ASN A 15 10.31 1.06 -18.43
N GLU A 16 10.26 2.36 -18.13
CA GLU A 16 9.02 3.15 -18.18
C GLU A 16 8.53 3.30 -19.62
N ARG A 17 9.46 3.44 -20.58
CA ARG A 17 9.15 3.47 -22.01
C ARG A 17 8.59 2.15 -22.51
N GLU A 18 9.17 1.02 -22.10
CA GLU A 18 8.68 -0.31 -22.46
C GLU A 18 7.27 -0.53 -21.94
N PHE A 19 7.00 -0.20 -20.67
CA PHE A 19 5.66 -0.31 -20.11
C PHE A 19 4.65 0.63 -20.79
N ALA A 20 5.05 1.86 -21.11
CA ALA A 20 4.19 2.81 -21.80
C ALA A 20 3.85 2.36 -23.23
N ASN A 21 4.80 1.73 -23.94
CA ASN A 21 4.55 1.11 -25.25
C ASN A 21 3.61 -0.08 -25.13
N TYR A 22 3.78 -0.93 -24.12
CA TYR A 22 2.86 -2.02 -23.83
C TYR A 22 1.42 -1.50 -23.63
N LEU A 23 1.23 -0.39 -22.90
CA LEU A 23 -0.09 0.24 -22.74
C LEU A 23 -0.66 0.78 -24.07
N LEU A 24 0.18 1.32 -24.95
CA LEU A 24 -0.25 1.76 -26.29
C LEU A 24 -0.71 0.57 -27.14
N ASP A 25 0.01 -0.56 -27.05
CA ASP A 25 -0.33 -1.78 -27.76
C ASP A 25 -1.66 -2.38 -27.27
N ILE A 26 -1.93 -2.31 -25.96
CA ILE A 26 -3.26 -2.65 -25.42
C ILE A 26 -4.34 -1.76 -26.05
N GLY A 27 -4.15 -0.44 -26.02
CA GLY A 27 -5.15 0.51 -26.52
C GLY A 27 -5.36 0.45 -28.03
N ASN A 28 -4.37 -0.04 -28.78
CA ASN A 28 -4.48 -0.31 -30.22
C ASN A 28 -5.00 -1.71 -30.54
N VAL A 29 -5.19 -2.58 -29.54
CA VAL A 29 -5.56 -4.00 -29.74
C VAL A 29 -4.49 -4.75 -30.54
N ASN A 30 -3.22 -4.37 -30.37
CA ASN A 30 -2.08 -5.05 -30.98
C ASN A 30 -1.64 -6.29 -30.19
N ILE A 31 -2.21 -6.51 -29.00
CA ILE A 31 -1.90 -7.65 -28.12
C ILE A 31 -3.05 -8.66 -28.20
N SER A 32 -2.72 -9.96 -28.16
CA SER A 32 -3.71 -11.03 -28.07
C SER A 32 -4.56 -10.88 -26.82
N ILE A 33 -5.85 -10.63 -27.02
CA ILE A 33 -6.85 -10.63 -25.96
C ILE A 33 -7.42 -12.05 -25.87
N GLU A 34 -7.27 -12.68 -24.71
CA GLU A 34 -7.91 -13.97 -24.47
C GLU A 34 -9.39 -13.72 -24.19
N GLN A 35 -10.24 -14.18 -25.11
CA GLN A 35 -11.69 -14.08 -24.97
C GLN A 35 -12.18 -15.27 -24.15
N SER A 36 -12.55 -15.01 -22.90
CA SER A 36 -13.32 -15.91 -22.06
C SER A 36 -14.77 -15.40 -22.03
N LEU A 37 -15.76 -16.25 -21.78
CA LEU A 37 -17.19 -15.90 -21.81
C LEU A 37 -17.48 -14.58 -21.05
N GLY A 38 -17.65 -13.48 -21.79
CA GLY A 38 -17.95 -12.16 -21.24
C GLY A 38 -16.78 -11.38 -20.63
N GLU A 39 -15.55 -11.90 -20.66
CA GLU A 39 -14.36 -11.25 -20.10
C GLU A 39 -13.25 -11.10 -21.15
N PHE A 40 -12.74 -9.87 -21.30
CA PHE A 40 -11.52 -9.60 -22.04
C PHE A 40 -10.32 -9.70 -21.10
N LYS A 41 -9.47 -10.70 -21.29
CA LYS A 41 -8.26 -10.87 -20.49
C LYS A 41 -7.04 -10.42 -21.29
N ILE A 42 -6.26 -9.53 -20.68
CA ILE A 42 -4.95 -9.12 -21.18
C ILE A 42 -3.88 -9.88 -20.42
N LYS A 43 -2.90 -10.41 -21.15
CA LYS A 43 -1.74 -11.03 -20.52
C LYS A 43 -0.75 -9.94 -20.12
N LEU A 44 -0.42 -9.89 -18.83
CA LEU A 44 0.65 -9.05 -18.33
C LEU A 44 2.02 -9.61 -18.75
N PRO A 45 2.98 -8.76 -19.13
CA PRO A 45 4.38 -9.12 -19.32
C PRO A 45 4.92 -9.82 -18.06
N ASN A 46 5.73 -10.87 -18.25
CA ASN A 46 6.21 -11.70 -17.13
C ASN A 46 7.12 -10.92 -16.17
N ASP A 47 7.84 -9.92 -16.68
CA ASP A 47 8.71 -9.00 -15.94
C ASP A 47 7.95 -8.04 -15.00
N LEU A 48 6.63 -7.88 -15.21
CA LEU A 48 5.75 -7.11 -14.32
C LEU A 48 5.09 -7.98 -13.25
N CYS A 49 5.23 -9.30 -13.35
CA CYS A 49 4.63 -10.26 -12.45
C CYS A 49 5.71 -10.88 -11.56
N LEU A 50 5.40 -11.08 -10.29
CA LEU A 50 6.24 -11.93 -9.44
C LEU A 50 6.09 -13.39 -9.90
N GLU A 51 7.21 -14.12 -9.91
CA GLU A 51 7.25 -15.53 -10.32
C GLU A 51 6.44 -16.44 -9.37
N SER A 52 6.26 -16.00 -8.12
CA SER A 52 5.52 -16.71 -7.08
C SER A 52 4.28 -15.94 -6.65
N GLY A 53 3.11 -16.59 -6.64
CA GLY A 53 1.86 -16.06 -6.11
C GLY A 53 1.74 -16.14 -4.58
N ILE A 54 2.83 -16.47 -3.87
CA ILE A 54 2.84 -16.62 -2.41
C ILE A 54 3.13 -15.26 -1.77
N LEU A 55 2.25 -14.85 -0.84
CA LEU A 55 2.35 -13.56 -0.14
C LEU A 55 3.71 -13.32 0.53
N SER A 56 4.36 -14.36 1.06
CA SER A 56 5.71 -14.24 1.64
C SER A 56 6.69 -13.60 0.67
N TYR A 57 6.74 -14.09 -0.57
CA TYR A 57 7.69 -13.62 -1.57
C TYR A 57 7.41 -12.16 -1.96
N LEU A 58 6.13 -11.78 -2.07
CA LEU A 58 5.75 -10.38 -2.29
C LEU A 58 6.23 -9.49 -1.13
N CYS A 59 6.03 -9.92 0.11
CA CYS A 59 6.49 -9.17 1.28
C CYS A 59 8.02 -9.09 1.35
N ASP A 60 8.73 -10.18 1.06
CA ASP A 60 10.20 -10.20 1.05
C ASP A 60 10.77 -9.31 -0.08
N PHE A 61 10.07 -9.24 -1.21
CA PHE A 61 10.43 -8.37 -2.33
C PHE A 61 10.25 -6.89 -2.00
N VAL A 62 9.12 -6.50 -1.40
CA VAL A 62 8.81 -5.08 -1.10
C VAL A 62 9.50 -4.61 0.18
N TYR A 63 9.54 -5.45 1.21
CA TYR A 63 10.11 -5.17 2.53
C TYR A 63 11.41 -5.93 2.72
N ALA A 64 12.34 -5.76 1.78
CA ALA A 64 13.66 -6.38 1.86
C ALA A 64 14.37 -5.99 3.16
N ASP A 65 14.81 -6.98 3.93
CA ASP A 65 15.49 -6.77 5.21
C ASP A 65 14.62 -6.04 6.26
N LEU A 66 13.35 -6.42 6.33
CA LEU A 66 12.36 -5.87 7.28
C LEU A 66 12.87 -5.89 8.72
N GLU A 67 13.52 -6.97 9.16
CA GLU A 67 13.99 -7.16 10.54
C GLU A 67 14.96 -6.06 10.99
N ASN A 68 15.76 -5.50 10.08
CA ASN A 68 16.72 -4.44 10.38
C ASN A 68 16.18 -3.04 10.09
N ASN A 69 15.19 -2.90 9.20
CA ASN A 69 14.74 -1.60 8.70
C ASN A 69 13.35 -1.16 9.18
N PHE A 70 12.59 -2.01 9.89
CA PHE A 70 11.22 -1.68 10.32
C PHE A 70 11.11 -0.44 11.24
N THR A 71 12.21 -0.03 11.88
CA THR A 71 12.26 1.21 12.68
C THR A 71 12.66 2.44 11.88
N ASN A 72 13.12 2.27 10.63
CA ASN A 72 13.57 3.35 9.76
C ASN A 72 12.38 3.97 9.00
N PRO A 73 11.93 5.18 9.36
CA PRO A 73 10.77 5.80 8.74
C PRO A 73 10.98 6.14 7.26
N VAL A 74 12.21 6.52 6.86
CA VAL A 74 12.53 6.87 5.46
C VAL A 74 12.49 5.62 4.57
N TRP A 75 12.98 4.50 5.09
CA TRP A 75 12.90 3.23 4.40
C TRP A 75 11.44 2.79 4.21
N LEU A 76 10.64 2.84 5.29
CA LEU A 76 9.21 2.53 5.22
C LEU A 76 8.47 3.41 4.21
N THR A 77 8.82 4.70 4.09
CA THR A 77 8.19 5.58 3.09
C THR A 77 8.49 5.18 1.64
N ASN A 78 9.51 4.38 1.38
CA ASN A 78 9.83 3.88 0.04
C ASN A 78 9.20 2.51 -0.27
N CYS A 79 8.73 1.76 0.73
CA CYS A 79 8.11 0.44 0.56
C CYS A 79 6.58 0.53 0.51
N THR A 80 5.92 0.17 -0.60
CA THR A 80 4.45 0.24 -0.73
C THR A 80 3.89 -1.00 -1.39
N ILE A 81 2.84 -1.57 -0.80
CA ILE A 81 1.97 -2.58 -1.42
C ILE A 81 0.60 -1.94 -1.63
N VAL A 82 0.10 -1.99 -2.87
CA VAL A 82 -1.25 -1.53 -3.21
C VAL A 82 -2.11 -2.75 -3.49
N THR A 83 -3.29 -2.80 -2.87
CA THR A 83 -4.25 -3.89 -3.04
C THR A 83 -5.54 -3.38 -3.65
N PRO A 84 -6.32 -4.22 -4.36
CA PRO A 84 -7.60 -3.79 -4.94
C PRO A 84 -8.67 -3.47 -3.89
N THR A 85 -8.60 -4.08 -2.70
CA THR A 85 -9.57 -3.88 -1.61
C THR A 85 -8.87 -3.72 -0.26
N ASN A 86 -9.57 -3.06 0.66
CA ASN A 86 -9.08 -2.83 2.03
C ASN A 86 -9.04 -4.11 2.87
N GLU A 87 -9.86 -5.11 2.55
CA GLU A 87 -9.80 -6.42 3.20
C GLU A 87 -8.50 -7.14 2.87
N VAL A 88 -8.08 -7.11 1.59
CA VAL A 88 -6.78 -7.66 1.18
C VAL A 88 -5.65 -6.82 1.78
N ALA A 89 -5.79 -5.49 1.84
CA ALA A 89 -4.81 -4.62 2.49
C ALA A 89 -4.60 -5.01 3.96
N GLN A 90 -5.70 -5.22 4.69
CA GLN A 90 -5.67 -5.64 6.08
C GLN A 90 -4.99 -7.00 6.24
N PHE A 91 -5.32 -7.97 5.39
CA PHE A 91 -4.68 -9.28 5.42
C PHE A 91 -3.15 -9.20 5.21
N VAL A 92 -2.70 -8.37 4.25
CA VAL A 92 -1.27 -8.13 4.02
C VAL A 92 -0.63 -7.45 5.23
N ASN A 93 -1.29 -6.44 5.81
CA ASN A 93 -0.79 -5.74 6.98
C ASN A 93 -0.62 -6.70 8.18
N ASP A 94 -1.64 -7.50 8.48
CA ASP A 94 -1.59 -8.48 9.57
C ASP A 94 -0.44 -9.46 9.35
N PHE A 95 -0.25 -9.94 8.11
CA PHE A 95 0.85 -10.83 7.75
C PHE A 95 2.23 -10.19 7.96
N VAL A 96 2.45 -8.97 7.46
CA VAL A 96 3.73 -8.24 7.66
C VAL A 96 3.99 -8.01 9.16
N LEU A 97 2.95 -7.64 9.92
CA LEU A 97 3.06 -7.45 11.37
C LEU A 97 3.46 -8.74 12.10
N THR A 98 3.10 -9.93 11.60
CA THR A 98 3.56 -11.19 12.24
C THR A 98 5.08 -11.37 12.21
N ARG A 99 5.77 -10.73 11.27
CA ARG A 99 7.22 -10.86 11.04
C ARG A 99 8.05 -9.91 11.89
N ILE A 100 7.44 -8.87 12.44
CA ILE A 100 8.12 -7.96 13.36
C ILE A 100 8.19 -8.66 14.73
N PRO A 101 9.35 -8.62 15.44
CA PRO A 101 9.45 -9.15 16.80
C PRO A 101 8.39 -8.55 17.71
N SER A 102 7.71 -9.39 18.51
CA SER A 102 6.59 -8.97 19.34
C SER A 102 6.96 -7.90 20.36
N GLU A 103 8.21 -7.88 20.83
CA GLU A 103 8.78 -6.90 21.75
C GLU A 103 8.89 -5.50 21.12
N LEU A 104 8.89 -5.43 19.79
CA LEU A 104 9.09 -4.23 18.99
C LEU A 104 7.80 -3.77 18.31
N LYS A 105 6.71 -4.55 18.43
CA LYS A 105 5.37 -4.16 17.98
C LYS A 105 4.83 -3.08 18.92
N GLN A 106 5.00 -1.84 18.52
CA GLN A 106 4.38 -0.72 19.22
C GLN A 106 2.87 -0.75 18.97
N ILE A 107 2.09 -0.87 20.05
CA ILE A 107 0.64 -0.76 19.99
C ILE A 107 0.31 0.73 19.82
N TYR A 108 -0.04 1.12 18.59
CA TYR A 108 -0.50 2.48 18.33
C TYR A 108 -1.91 2.66 18.87
N ARG A 109 -2.05 3.46 19.91
CA ARG A 109 -3.35 3.80 20.49
C ARG A 109 -3.85 5.08 19.83
N SER A 110 -5.12 5.08 19.42
CA SER A 110 -5.77 6.29 18.89
C SER A 110 -5.62 7.43 19.91
N SER A 111 -5.11 8.58 19.45
CA SER A 111 -5.12 9.79 20.26
C SER A 111 -6.52 10.38 20.15
N ASP A 112 -7.44 9.87 20.97
CA ASP A 112 -8.79 10.42 21.07
C ASP A 112 -8.80 11.77 21.84
N THR A 113 -7.63 12.24 22.27
CA THR A 113 -7.45 13.50 22.99
C THR A 113 -6.59 14.44 22.18
N VAL A 114 -7.23 15.50 21.65
CA VAL A 114 -6.53 16.67 21.14
C VAL A 114 -5.88 17.40 22.32
N ASP A 115 -4.57 17.65 22.23
CA ASP A 115 -3.80 18.52 23.14
C ASP A 115 -4.20 20.02 23.02
N ASN A 116 -5.23 20.30 22.21
CA ASN A 116 -5.84 21.61 22.03
C ASN A 116 -7.36 21.47 22.12
N GLU A 117 -7.89 21.47 23.34
CA GLU A 117 -9.34 21.60 23.62
C GLU A 117 -9.95 22.91 23.07
N THR A 118 -9.17 23.79 22.45
CA THR A 118 -9.59 25.12 21.99
C THR A 118 -9.92 25.23 20.50
N LEU A 119 -9.53 24.26 19.66
CA LEU A 119 -9.67 24.42 18.20
C LEU A 119 -10.97 23.84 17.63
N TYR A 120 -11.56 22.82 18.26
CA TYR A 120 -12.84 22.23 17.82
C TYR A 120 -13.67 21.72 18.99
N PRO A 121 -15.00 22.00 19.03
CA PRO A 121 -15.88 21.45 20.05
C PRO A 121 -15.86 19.91 20.05
N ILE A 122 -15.85 19.31 21.23
CA ILE A 122 -15.89 17.85 21.43
C ILE A 122 -17.08 17.19 20.71
N GLU A 123 -18.18 17.91 20.55
CA GLU A 123 -19.38 17.48 19.81
C GLU A 123 -19.12 17.26 18.31
N PHE A 124 -18.13 17.95 17.74
CA PHE A 124 -17.73 17.83 16.35
C PHE A 124 -16.78 16.64 16.16
N ILE A 125 -15.84 16.45 17.08
CA ILE A 125 -14.89 15.33 17.09
C ILE A 125 -15.62 14.00 17.29
N ASN A 126 -16.61 13.93 18.18
CA ASN A 126 -17.39 12.72 18.44
C ASN A 126 -18.26 12.27 17.25
N LYS A 127 -18.46 13.13 16.24
CA LYS A 127 -19.15 12.78 14.98
C LYS A 127 -18.21 12.24 13.92
N LEU A 128 -16.90 12.39 14.10
CA LEU A 128 -15.91 11.75 13.25
C LEU A 128 -15.82 10.29 13.67
N THR A 129 -16.69 9.44 13.11
CA THR A 129 -16.52 7.99 13.25
C THR A 129 -15.25 7.59 12.48
N PRO A 130 -14.20 7.08 13.14
CA PRO A 130 -13.11 6.47 12.40
C PRO A 130 -13.67 5.20 11.79
N SER A 131 -13.69 5.15 10.45
CA SER A 131 -13.97 3.93 9.71
C SER A 131 -13.03 2.82 10.23
N ARG A 132 -13.63 1.82 10.91
CA ARG A 132 -13.02 0.55 11.34
C ARG A 132 -11.81 0.69 12.28
N VAL A 133 -12.08 0.94 13.56
CA VAL A 133 -11.16 0.54 14.64
C VAL A 133 -11.78 -0.66 15.37
N SER A 134 -11.10 -1.80 15.34
CA SER A 134 -11.48 -2.96 16.14
C SER A 134 -11.22 -2.61 17.62
N THR A 135 -12.29 -2.44 18.40
CA THR A 135 -12.25 -2.12 19.82
C THR A 135 -11.67 -3.26 20.64
N THR A 136 -10.36 -3.26 20.83
CA THR A 136 -9.74 -3.83 22.04
C THR A 136 -8.53 -2.96 22.40
N TYR A 137 -8.25 -2.84 23.70
CA TYR A 137 -7.08 -2.21 24.34
C TYR A 137 -7.24 -0.74 24.81
N SER A 138 -7.67 -0.65 26.07
CA SER A 138 -7.70 0.55 26.91
C SER A 138 -6.35 0.81 27.60
N GLN A 139 -6.04 2.11 27.76
CA GLN A 139 -5.15 2.88 28.67
C GLN A 139 -3.69 2.38 28.80
N THR A 140 -2.61 3.12 28.49
CA THR A 140 -2.11 4.43 28.98
C THR A 140 -0.83 4.79 28.15
N GLU A 141 -0.33 6.04 28.25
CA GLU A 141 0.83 6.75 27.61
C GLU A 141 2.08 5.88 27.23
N GLU A 142 2.93 6.12 26.21
CA GLU A 142 3.64 7.33 25.73
C GLU A 142 4.18 7.13 24.27
N LYS A 143 4.55 8.24 23.62
CA LYS A 143 5.03 8.44 22.24
C LYS A 143 6.28 7.62 21.85
N THR A 144 6.32 7.12 20.59
CA THR A 144 7.33 7.42 19.53
C THR A 144 7.16 6.45 18.34
N MET A 145 6.67 6.94 17.19
CA MET A 145 6.90 6.49 15.79
C MET A 145 5.78 7.08 14.91
N HIS A 146 5.78 8.40 14.77
CA HIS A 146 4.71 9.15 14.09
C HIS A 146 4.63 8.89 12.56
N ASN A 147 5.65 8.26 11.95
CA ASN A 147 5.76 8.22 10.48
C ASN A 147 5.50 6.84 9.85
N ALA A 148 5.54 5.76 10.63
CA ALA A 148 5.36 4.40 10.13
C ALA A 148 3.88 3.99 10.07
N SER A 149 3.09 4.39 11.09
CA SER A 149 1.71 3.95 11.28
C SER A 149 0.72 4.57 10.29
N GLU A 150 0.98 5.79 9.81
CA GLU A 150 0.16 6.44 8.77
C GLU A 150 0.22 5.69 7.44
N LYS A 151 1.30 4.95 7.17
CA LYS A 151 1.46 4.21 5.90
C LYS A 151 0.70 2.88 5.87
N PHE A 152 0.52 2.24 7.02
CA PHE A 152 -0.28 1.02 7.15
C PHE A 152 -1.78 1.30 7.32
N ARG A 153 -2.14 2.55 7.59
CA ARG A 153 -3.52 3.03 7.60
C ARG A 153 -3.88 3.46 6.18
N CYS A 154 -4.21 2.48 5.35
CA CYS A 154 -4.52 2.62 3.93
C CYS A 154 -5.41 3.84 3.60
N TYR A 155 -5.19 4.39 2.41
CA TYR A 155 -6.19 5.14 1.64
C TYR A 155 -7.52 4.37 1.53
#